data_AF-A0A3D5PL05-F1
#
_entry.id   AF-A0A3D5PL05-F1
#
_cell.length_a   1.000
_cell.length_b   1.000
_cell.length_c   1.000
_cell.angle_alpha   90.00
_cell.angle_beta   90.00
_cell.angle_gamma   90.00
#
_symmetry.space_group_name_H-M   'P 1'
#
loop_
_entity.id
_entity.type
_entity.pdbx_description
1 polymer ?
#
loop_
_entity_poly.entity_id
_entity_poly.type
_entity_poly.pdbx_seq_one_letter_code
_entity_poly.pdbx_strand_id
1 'polypeptide(L)'
;MPRDMLRVSGVFQMRYFLGSLLLFSSTSMATASERLNRVMPSKFPTPYTEIFALGSQLFFDPVLSGNDNIACATCHHPALRSGDAMSLSIGYGRLGLGRLREVVNGNAPKACISRNALALFNLGAWEFSVMFHDGRVHLNREPMYGVAMPDDRTLERTVPTAFAAQNILPILS
;
A
#
# COMPACT_ATOMS: atom_id res chain seq x y z
N MET A 1 -0.65 -22.95 81.28
CA MET A 1 0.81 -22.67 81.23
C MET A 1 1.23 -22.62 79.76
N PRO A 2 2.15 -21.72 79.36
CA PRO A 2 1.77 -20.46 78.69
C PRO A 2 2.28 -20.27 77.24
N ARG A 3 1.65 -19.27 76.57
CA ARG A 3 2.15 -18.25 75.60
C ARG A 3 3.30 -18.63 74.65
N ASP A 4 3.18 -18.45 73.33
CA ASP A 4 3.37 -17.11 72.75
C ASP A 4 2.70 -16.87 71.40
N MET A 5 2.15 -15.67 71.31
CA MET A 5 1.45 -15.05 70.20
C MET A 5 2.46 -14.22 69.40
N LEU A 6 3.00 -14.76 68.30
CA LEU A 6 3.87 -13.99 67.40
C LEU A 6 3.08 -13.39 66.24
N ARG A 7 2.86 -12.10 66.42
CA ARG A 7 2.28 -11.10 65.52
C ARG A 7 3.11 -10.96 64.24
N VAL A 8 2.75 -11.69 63.18
CA VAL A 8 3.32 -11.50 61.83
C VAL A 8 2.36 -10.63 61.01
N SER A 9 2.35 -9.32 61.24
CA SER A 9 1.44 -8.41 60.49
C SER A 9 2.07 -7.09 60.05
N GLY A 10 3.37 -6.87 60.30
CA GLY A 10 4.02 -5.58 59.99
C GLY A 10 4.84 -5.56 58.70
N VAL A 11 5.50 -6.67 58.34
CA VAL A 11 6.52 -6.66 57.28
C VAL A 11 5.94 -6.96 55.89
N PHE A 12 4.81 -7.67 55.83
CA PHE A 12 4.22 -8.07 54.55
C PHE A 12 3.51 -6.89 53.85
N GLN A 13 2.85 -6.00 54.59
CA GLN A 13 2.11 -4.85 54.05
C GLN A 13 3.02 -3.75 53.45
N MET A 14 4.22 -3.54 54.01
CA MET A 14 5.15 -2.48 53.56
C MET A 14 5.78 -2.77 52.19
N ARG A 15 5.94 -4.04 51.82
CA ARG A 15 6.56 -4.45 50.54
C ARG A 15 5.65 -4.23 49.34
N TYR A 16 4.32 -4.27 49.54
CA TYR A 16 3.36 -4.04 48.45
C TYR A 16 3.06 -2.54 48.23
N PHE A 17 3.30 -1.67 49.22
CA PHE A 17 3.12 -0.22 49.05
C PHE A 17 4.29 0.45 48.33
N LEU A 18 5.54 -0.02 48.51
CA LEU A 18 6.67 0.49 47.72
C LEU A 18 6.68 -0.08 46.28
N GLY A 19 6.13 -1.27 46.07
CA GLY A 19 6.01 -1.87 44.73
C GLY A 19 4.96 -1.21 43.84
N SER A 20 3.90 -0.64 44.42
CA SER A 20 2.83 0.03 43.67
C SER A 20 3.19 1.47 43.28
N LEU A 21 4.04 2.17 44.04
CA LEU A 21 4.48 3.53 43.71
C LEU A 21 5.49 3.56 42.54
N LEU A 22 6.23 2.47 42.32
CA LEU A 22 7.16 2.34 41.19
C LEU A 22 6.50 1.95 39.86
N LEU A 23 5.21 1.56 39.87
CA LEU A 23 4.47 1.22 38.66
C LEU A 23 3.80 2.44 38.00
N PHE A 24 3.90 3.64 38.59
CA PHE A 24 3.22 4.84 38.10
C PHE A 24 4.08 5.85 37.32
N SER A 25 5.39 5.62 37.16
CA SER A 25 6.28 6.61 36.54
C SER A 25 6.91 6.11 35.25
N SER A 26 6.18 6.23 34.15
CA SER A 26 6.73 6.60 32.82
C SER A 26 5.66 6.48 31.72
N THR A 27 4.52 7.16 31.87
CA THR A 27 3.74 7.55 30.69
C THR A 27 4.53 8.65 30.00
N SER A 28 5.42 8.26 29.09
CA SER A 28 6.05 9.19 28.16
C SER A 28 4.93 9.86 27.36
N MET A 29 4.70 11.15 27.57
CA MET A 29 3.88 11.93 26.65
C MET A 29 4.62 11.96 25.33
N ALA A 30 4.23 11.09 24.40
CA ALA A 30 4.62 11.23 23.01
C ALA A 30 4.01 12.55 22.52
N THR A 31 4.76 13.65 22.62
CA THR A 31 4.45 14.86 21.88
C THR A 31 4.52 14.46 20.42
N ALA A 32 3.39 14.50 19.70
CA ALA A 32 3.34 14.33 18.26
C ALA A 32 4.02 15.54 17.58
N SER A 33 5.34 15.65 17.76
CA SER A 33 6.22 16.58 17.08
C SER A 33 7.09 15.84 16.06
N GLU A 34 6.70 14.64 15.66
CA GLU A 34 7.17 14.09 14.40
C GLU A 34 6.23 14.61 13.32
N ARG A 35 6.58 15.78 12.80
CA ARG A 35 5.96 16.35 11.61
C ARG A 35 5.98 15.24 10.56
N LEU A 36 4.83 14.64 10.24
CA LEU A 36 4.72 13.62 9.21
C LEU A 36 5.60 14.05 8.03
N ASN A 37 6.60 13.25 7.68
CA ASN A 37 7.52 13.57 6.60
C ASN A 37 6.69 13.73 5.32
N ARG A 38 6.36 14.98 4.98
CA ARG A 38 5.61 15.29 3.78
C ARG A 38 6.48 14.90 2.60
N VAL A 39 5.95 14.09 1.70
CA VAL A 39 6.58 13.83 0.42
C VAL A 39 6.65 15.16 -0.35
N MET A 40 7.85 15.71 -0.47
CA MET A 40 8.06 17.00 -1.14
C MET A 40 8.11 16.80 -2.66
N PRO A 41 7.75 17.81 -3.48
CA PRO A 41 7.81 17.69 -4.94
C PRO A 41 9.19 17.26 -5.48
N SER A 42 10.28 17.63 -4.80
CA SER A 42 11.64 17.20 -5.14
C SER A 42 11.88 15.69 -5.00
N LYS A 43 10.95 14.95 -4.38
CA LYS A 43 10.98 13.50 -4.23
C LYS A 43 10.30 12.77 -5.40
N PHE A 44 9.82 13.46 -6.42
CA PHE A 44 9.21 12.86 -7.60
C PHE A 44 10.09 13.04 -8.86
N PRO A 45 9.89 12.21 -9.90
CA PRO A 45 10.40 12.49 -11.24
C PRO A 45 9.89 13.83 -11.77
N THR A 46 10.63 14.45 -12.69
CA THR A 46 10.24 15.73 -13.31
C THR A 46 8.88 15.58 -13.99
N PRO A 47 7.84 16.31 -13.54
CA PRO A 47 6.52 16.26 -14.15
C PRO A 47 6.51 16.99 -15.50
N TYR A 48 5.43 16.80 -16.28
CA TYR A 48 5.13 17.55 -17.52
C TYR A 48 6.07 17.33 -18.72
N THR A 49 6.68 16.14 -18.81
CA THR A 49 7.35 15.69 -20.04
C THR A 49 6.35 15.12 -21.04
N GLU A 50 6.74 14.95 -22.31
CA GLU A 50 5.91 14.26 -23.31
C GLU A 50 5.54 12.84 -22.86
N ILE A 51 6.45 12.14 -22.19
CA ILE A 51 6.21 10.82 -21.59
C ILE A 51 5.12 10.89 -20.52
N PHE A 52 5.10 11.94 -19.70
CA PHE A 52 4.05 12.13 -18.71
C PHE A 52 2.68 12.36 -19.37
N ALA A 53 2.63 13.18 -20.43
CA ALA A 53 1.40 13.42 -21.19
C ALA A 53 0.86 12.13 -21.83
N LEU A 54 1.73 11.35 -22.46
CA LEU A 54 1.38 10.04 -23.02
C LEU A 54 0.87 9.08 -21.94
N GLY A 55 1.60 8.96 -20.83
CA GLY A 55 1.20 8.12 -19.70
C GLY A 55 -0.14 8.54 -19.11
N SER A 56 -0.42 9.84 -19.05
CA SER A 56 -1.71 10.36 -18.61
C SER A 56 -2.85 9.98 -19.55
N GLN A 57 -2.63 9.90 -20.86
CA GLN A 57 -3.65 9.44 -21.81
C GLN A 57 -3.87 7.93 -21.66
N LEU A 58 -2.80 7.15 -21.68
CA LEU A 58 -2.85 5.69 -21.54
C LEU A 58 -3.46 5.23 -20.22
N PHE A 59 -3.32 6.00 -19.14
CA PHE A 59 -3.92 5.67 -17.85
C PHE A 59 -5.46 5.53 -17.91
N PHE A 60 -6.11 6.29 -18.79
CA PHE A 60 -7.57 6.27 -18.99
C PHE A 60 -8.00 5.48 -20.23
N ASP A 61 -7.05 4.97 -21.02
CA ASP A 61 -7.32 4.28 -22.27
C ASP A 61 -7.32 2.75 -22.05
N PRO A 62 -8.39 2.03 -22.44
CA PRO A 62 -8.43 0.58 -22.32
C PRO A 62 -7.60 -0.16 -23.37
N VAL A 63 -6.96 0.53 -24.33
CA VAL A 63 -6.15 -0.07 -25.42
C VAL A 63 -5.01 -0.97 -24.91
N LEU A 64 -4.58 -0.79 -23.66
CA LEU A 64 -3.56 -1.63 -23.02
C LEU A 64 -4.13 -2.93 -22.43
N SER A 65 -5.44 -3.09 -22.40
CA SER A 65 -6.10 -4.35 -22.01
C SER A 65 -6.34 -5.21 -23.24
N GLY A 66 -6.03 -6.51 -23.17
CA GLY A 66 -6.22 -7.43 -24.31
C GLY A 66 -7.67 -7.60 -24.79
N ASN A 67 -8.64 -6.98 -24.12
CA ASN A 67 -10.07 -7.03 -24.45
C ASN A 67 -10.72 -5.64 -24.57
N ASP A 68 -9.92 -4.58 -24.68
CA ASP A 68 -10.32 -3.18 -24.88
C ASP A 68 -11.44 -2.67 -23.95
N ASN A 69 -11.47 -3.15 -22.70
CA ASN A 69 -12.55 -2.80 -21.76
C ASN A 69 -12.11 -2.39 -20.35
N ILE A 70 -10.81 -2.39 -20.05
CA ILE A 70 -10.28 -1.93 -18.76
C ILE A 70 -9.09 -1.00 -19.00
N ALA A 71 -9.13 0.17 -18.38
CA ALA A 71 -7.97 1.05 -18.25
C ALA A 71 -7.42 0.98 -16.81
N CYS A 72 -6.22 1.52 -16.58
CA CYS A 72 -5.69 1.67 -15.22
C CYS A 72 -6.66 2.47 -14.32
N ALA A 73 -7.26 3.52 -14.88
CA ALA A 73 -8.24 4.38 -14.22
C ALA A 73 -9.54 3.65 -13.82
N THR A 74 -9.85 2.48 -14.39
CA THR A 74 -11.03 1.72 -14.02
C THR A 74 -10.98 1.28 -12.56
N CYS A 75 -9.80 0.85 -12.08
CA CYS A 75 -9.57 0.42 -10.70
C CYS A 75 -8.82 1.46 -9.84
N HIS A 76 -8.15 2.45 -10.47
CA HIS A 76 -7.37 3.47 -9.77
C HIS A 76 -7.87 4.90 -10.02
N HIS A 77 -9.19 5.08 -10.06
CA HIS A 77 -9.79 6.35 -10.48
C HIS A 77 -9.51 7.49 -9.46
N PRO A 78 -9.11 8.71 -9.90
CA PRO A 78 -8.87 9.84 -9.00
C PRO A 78 -10.08 10.22 -8.14
N ALA A 79 -11.29 10.17 -8.70
CA ALA A 79 -12.54 10.43 -7.95
C ALA A 79 -12.80 9.43 -6.81
N LEU A 80 -12.15 8.26 -6.85
CA LEU A 80 -12.23 7.21 -5.83
C LEU A 80 -10.95 7.14 -4.99
N ARG A 81 -10.25 8.28 -4.85
CA ARG A 81 -8.97 8.40 -4.12
C ARG A 81 -7.88 7.50 -4.71
N SER A 82 -7.86 7.34 -6.03
CA SER A 82 -6.92 6.50 -6.79
C SER A 82 -6.94 5.00 -6.47
N GLY A 83 -8.04 4.52 -5.88
CA GLY A 83 -8.35 3.10 -5.72
C GLY A 83 -9.75 2.77 -6.26
N ASP A 84 -10.22 1.56 -6.03
CA ASP A 84 -11.45 1.05 -6.67
C ASP A 84 -12.72 1.30 -5.84
N ALA A 85 -12.59 1.82 -4.61
CA ALA A 85 -13.71 1.95 -3.66
C ALA A 85 -14.51 0.64 -3.44
N MET A 86 -13.87 -0.51 -3.66
CA MET A 86 -14.39 -1.86 -3.45
C MET A 86 -13.39 -2.66 -2.61
N SER A 87 -13.87 -3.65 -1.85
CA SER A 87 -12.98 -4.52 -1.05
C SER A 87 -12.04 -5.32 -1.94
N LEU A 88 -12.58 -5.92 -3.00
CA LEU A 88 -11.82 -6.61 -4.04
C LEU A 88 -12.21 -6.03 -5.39
N SER A 89 -11.20 -5.76 -6.20
CA SER A 89 -11.43 -5.23 -7.52
C SER A 89 -12.04 -6.27 -8.43
N ILE A 90 -12.91 -5.80 -9.30
CA ILE A 90 -13.46 -6.63 -10.36
C ILE A 90 -12.68 -6.33 -11.62
N GLY A 91 -12.26 -7.38 -12.33
CA GLY A 91 -11.63 -7.23 -13.65
C GLY A 91 -12.60 -6.74 -14.72
N TYR A 92 -12.67 -7.46 -15.83
CA TYR A 92 -13.45 -7.07 -17.01
C TYR A 92 -14.95 -7.24 -16.79
N GLY A 93 -15.73 -6.76 -17.77
CA GLY A 93 -17.16 -7.10 -17.89
C GLY A 93 -18.12 -6.21 -17.10
N ARG A 94 -17.65 -5.06 -16.59
CA ARG A 94 -18.51 -4.06 -15.97
C ARG A 94 -18.19 -2.63 -16.41
N LEU A 95 -19.24 -1.83 -16.66
CA LEU A 95 -19.15 -0.39 -16.91
C LEU A 95 -19.47 0.40 -15.64
N GLY A 96 -18.86 1.58 -15.48
CA GLY A 96 -19.01 2.43 -14.30
C GLY A 96 -17.75 2.45 -13.42
N LEU A 97 -17.88 2.98 -12.20
CA LEU A 97 -16.76 3.12 -11.25
C LEU A 97 -17.10 2.55 -9.88
N GLY A 98 -16.16 1.82 -9.27
CA GLY A 98 -16.29 1.19 -7.96
C GLY A 98 -17.61 0.46 -7.77
N ARG A 99 -18.34 0.77 -6.70
CA ARG A 99 -19.63 0.13 -6.37
C ARG A 99 -20.74 0.33 -7.40
N LEU A 100 -20.59 1.32 -8.30
CA LEU A 100 -21.55 1.58 -9.38
C LEU A 100 -21.24 0.78 -10.65
N ARG A 101 -20.27 -0.14 -10.60
CA ARG A 101 -19.92 -0.98 -11.73
C ARG A 101 -21.00 -2.04 -11.98
N GLU A 102 -21.65 -1.98 -13.14
CA GLU A 102 -22.72 -2.88 -13.53
C GLU A 102 -22.29 -3.83 -14.65
N VAL A 103 -22.81 -5.06 -14.62
CA VAL A 103 -22.58 -6.06 -15.67
C VAL A 103 -23.32 -5.62 -16.92
N VAL A 104 -22.62 -5.59 -18.05
CA VAL A 104 -23.20 -5.21 -19.34
C VAL A 104 -23.22 -6.42 -20.26
N ASN A 105 -24.31 -6.60 -21.01
CA ASN A 105 -24.48 -7.67 -22.00
C ASN A 105 -24.25 -9.10 -21.45
N GLY A 106 -24.61 -9.34 -20.19
CA GLY A 106 -24.42 -10.65 -19.54
C GLY A 106 -22.96 -11.06 -19.34
N ASN A 107 -21.99 -10.15 -19.55
CA ASN A 107 -20.56 -10.41 -19.41
C ASN A 107 -20.14 -10.37 -17.93
N ALA A 108 -20.76 -11.19 -17.10
CA ALA A 108 -20.49 -11.20 -15.67
C ALA A 108 -19.02 -11.60 -15.43
N PRO A 109 -18.27 -10.86 -14.58
CA PRO A 109 -16.90 -11.21 -14.26
C PRO A 109 -16.83 -12.60 -13.61
N LYS A 110 -15.93 -13.45 -14.12
CA LYS A 110 -15.74 -14.82 -13.61
C LYS A 110 -15.04 -14.88 -12.26
N ALA A 111 -14.26 -13.85 -11.92
CA ALA A 111 -13.50 -13.76 -10.68
C ALA A 111 -13.26 -12.29 -10.29
N CYS A 112 -13.05 -12.06 -9.00
CA CYS A 112 -12.47 -10.83 -8.50
C CYS A 112 -10.94 -10.95 -8.45
N ILE A 113 -10.26 -9.82 -8.52
CA ILE A 113 -8.83 -9.74 -8.21
C ILE A 113 -8.66 -10.10 -6.73
N SER A 114 -7.64 -10.91 -6.41
CA SER A 114 -7.45 -11.50 -5.08
C SER A 114 -7.07 -10.49 -3.99
N ARG A 115 -6.83 -9.22 -4.36
CA ARG A 115 -6.40 -8.13 -3.49
C ARG A 115 -7.11 -6.83 -3.86
N ASN A 116 -7.17 -5.92 -2.89
CA ASN A 116 -7.64 -4.56 -3.08
C ASN A 116 -6.68 -3.75 -3.97
N ALA A 117 -7.23 -2.88 -4.82
CA ALA A 117 -6.47 -1.88 -5.56
C ALA A 117 -5.95 -0.77 -4.63
N LEU A 118 -4.63 -0.73 -4.40
CA LEU A 118 -3.97 0.29 -3.60
C LEU A 118 -4.11 1.68 -4.23
N ALA A 119 -4.27 2.70 -3.39
CA ALA A 119 -4.24 4.09 -3.84
C ALA A 119 -2.86 4.43 -4.45
N LEU A 120 -2.84 5.14 -5.58
CA LEU A 120 -1.63 5.52 -6.30
C LEU A 120 -1.01 6.84 -5.83
N PHE A 121 -1.73 7.65 -5.06
CA PHE A 121 -1.20 8.91 -4.57
C PHE A 121 0.13 8.71 -3.83
N ASN A 122 1.11 9.53 -4.19
CA ASN A 122 2.50 9.51 -3.69
C ASN A 122 3.38 8.31 -4.11
N LEU A 123 2.84 7.22 -4.67
CA LEU A 123 3.65 6.05 -5.06
C LEU A 123 4.69 6.35 -6.16
N GLY A 124 4.55 7.46 -6.87
CA GLY A 124 5.55 7.94 -7.82
C GLY A 124 6.81 8.56 -7.19
N ALA A 125 6.87 8.72 -5.87
CA ALA A 125 8.06 9.27 -5.22
C ALA A 125 9.21 8.25 -5.14
N TRP A 126 10.45 8.73 -5.23
CA TRP A 126 11.66 7.92 -5.26
C TRP A 126 11.85 7.00 -4.04
N GLU A 127 11.23 7.34 -2.91
CA GLU A 127 11.32 6.55 -1.68
C GLU A 127 10.50 5.26 -1.72
N PHE A 128 9.50 5.16 -2.60
CA PHE A 128 8.73 3.94 -2.79
C PHE A 128 9.49 2.98 -3.71
N SER A 129 10.19 2.03 -3.10
CA SER A 129 11.03 1.05 -3.79
C SER A 129 10.45 -0.36 -3.83
N VAL A 130 9.30 -0.60 -3.20
CA VAL A 130 8.63 -1.90 -3.10
C VAL A 130 7.16 -1.71 -3.45
N MET A 131 6.65 -2.57 -4.32
CA MET A 131 5.34 -2.46 -4.96
C MET A 131 4.55 -3.75 -4.80
N PHE A 132 3.22 -3.64 -4.93
CA PHE A 132 2.22 -4.68 -4.62
C PHE A 132 2.19 -5.11 -3.14
N HIS A 133 1.11 -5.78 -2.76
CA HIS A 133 0.91 -6.29 -1.40
C HIS A 133 1.93 -7.33 -0.96
N ASP A 134 2.58 -8.01 -1.90
CA ASP A 134 3.58 -9.06 -1.66
C ASP A 134 5.01 -8.64 -2.00
N GLY A 135 5.22 -7.37 -2.36
CA GLY A 135 6.56 -6.85 -2.66
C GLY A 135 7.23 -7.47 -3.89
N ARG A 136 6.48 -8.17 -4.75
CA ARG A 136 7.03 -8.91 -5.91
C ARG A 136 7.73 -8.02 -6.93
N VAL A 137 7.52 -6.70 -6.85
CA VAL A 137 8.23 -5.70 -7.63
C VAL A 137 8.98 -4.79 -6.68
N HIS A 138 10.31 -4.80 -6.74
CA HIS A 138 11.13 -3.94 -5.89
C HIS A 138 12.48 -3.61 -6.53
N LEU A 139 13.06 -2.46 -6.16
CA LEU A 139 14.42 -2.10 -6.59
C LEU A 139 15.41 -3.15 -6.07
N ASN A 140 16.24 -3.68 -6.98
CA ASN A 140 17.22 -4.71 -6.66
C ASN A 140 18.43 -4.54 -7.58
N ARG A 141 19.66 -4.68 -7.06
CA ARG A 141 20.89 -4.49 -7.82
C ARG A 141 21.32 -5.72 -8.62
N GLU A 142 20.79 -6.90 -8.31
CA GLU A 142 21.15 -8.16 -8.97
C GLU A 142 20.53 -8.32 -10.38
N PRO A 143 19.23 -8.01 -10.62
CA PRO A 143 18.64 -8.13 -11.95
C PRO A 143 19.19 -7.10 -12.94
N MET A 144 19.25 -7.49 -14.22
CA MET A 144 19.83 -6.69 -15.32
C MET A 144 19.30 -5.25 -15.42
N TYR A 145 18.03 -5.01 -15.08
CA TYR A 145 17.38 -3.70 -15.21
C TYR A 145 17.13 -3.00 -13.87
N GLY A 146 17.76 -3.44 -12.78
CA GLY A 146 17.73 -2.76 -11.49
C GLY A 146 16.42 -2.91 -10.69
N VAL A 147 15.51 -3.77 -11.15
CA VAL A 147 14.23 -4.06 -10.50
C VAL A 147 13.98 -5.56 -10.53
N ALA A 148 13.71 -6.16 -9.38
CA ALA A 148 13.22 -7.52 -9.28
C ALA A 148 11.76 -7.57 -9.71
N MET A 149 11.44 -8.54 -10.58
CA MET A 149 10.12 -8.79 -11.16
C MET A 149 9.87 -10.31 -11.12
N PRO A 150 8.62 -10.77 -11.23
CA PRO A 150 8.33 -12.18 -11.48
C PRO A 150 9.05 -12.72 -12.73
N ASP A 151 9.47 -13.98 -12.71
CA ASP A 151 10.34 -14.59 -13.73
C ASP A 151 9.76 -14.54 -15.15
N ASP A 152 8.43 -14.60 -15.31
CA ASP A 152 7.70 -14.53 -16.58
C ASP A 152 7.38 -13.09 -17.02
N ARG A 153 7.88 -12.09 -16.29
CA ARG A 153 7.52 -10.67 -16.41
C ARG A 153 8.73 -9.75 -16.32
N THR A 154 9.88 -10.23 -16.77
CA THR A 154 11.13 -9.47 -16.74
C THR A 154 11.01 -8.22 -17.61
N LEU A 155 11.70 -7.17 -17.18
CA LEU A 155 11.77 -5.93 -17.97
C LEU A 155 12.59 -6.18 -19.24
N GLU A 156 12.27 -5.46 -20.32
CA GLU A 156 13.06 -5.47 -21.56
C GLU A 156 14.06 -4.29 -21.64
N ARG A 157 13.90 -3.31 -20.74
CA ARG A 157 14.75 -2.11 -20.64
C ARG A 157 14.69 -1.54 -19.23
N THR A 158 15.67 -0.70 -18.89
CA THR A 158 15.67 0.02 -17.62
C THR A 158 14.47 0.97 -17.51
N VAL A 159 13.88 1.02 -16.32
CA VAL A 159 12.83 1.95 -15.95
C VAL A 159 13.26 2.78 -14.75
N PRO A 160 12.77 4.02 -14.58
CA PRO A 160 13.29 4.94 -13.57
C PRO A 160 12.92 4.55 -12.13
N THR A 161 11.79 3.85 -11.93
CA THR A 161 11.27 3.53 -10.58
C THR A 161 10.65 2.14 -10.53
N ALA A 162 10.54 1.58 -9.32
CA ALA A 162 9.76 0.37 -9.08
C ALA A 162 8.28 0.56 -9.48
N PHE A 163 7.75 1.78 -9.36
CA PHE A 163 6.39 2.10 -9.77
C PHE A 163 6.21 2.03 -11.29
N ALA A 164 7.19 2.50 -12.06
CA ALA A 164 7.20 2.35 -13.51
C ALA A 164 7.26 0.87 -13.93
N ALA A 165 8.06 0.05 -13.22
CA ALA A 165 8.12 -1.39 -13.44
C ALA A 165 6.77 -2.08 -13.12
N GLN A 166 6.11 -1.70 -12.02
CA GLN A 166 4.79 -2.22 -11.65
C GLN A 166 3.76 -2.04 -12.78
N ASN A 167 3.79 -0.92 -13.50
CA ASN A 167 2.81 -0.63 -14.54
C ASN A 167 2.92 -1.55 -15.78
N ILE A 168 4.01 -2.28 -15.92
CA ILE A 168 4.19 -3.24 -17.01
C ILE A 168 3.44 -4.55 -16.72
N LEU A 169 3.28 -4.93 -15.45
CA LEU A 169 2.71 -6.24 -15.10
C LEU A 169 1.29 -6.47 -15.63
N PRO A 170 0.34 -5.52 -15.49
CA PRO A 170 -1.02 -5.71 -16.03
C PRO A 170 -1.07 -5.84 -17.55
N ILE A 171 -0.06 -5.34 -18.27
CA ILE A 171 0.02 -5.41 -19.73
C ILE A 171 0.50 -6.79 -20.18
N LEU A 172 1.36 -7.42 -19.37
CA LEU A 172 1.89 -8.75 -19.66
C LEU A 172 0.90 -9.86 -19.24
N SER A 173 0.06 -9.61 -18.25
CA SER A 173 -0.84 -10.61 -17.61
C SER A 173 -1.99 -11.14 -18.45
#